data_AF-A0A431N1P1-F1
#
_entry.id   AF-A0A431N1P1-F1
#
_cell.length_a   1.000
_cell.length_b   1.000
_cell.length_c   1.000
_cell.angle_alpha   90.00
_cell.angle_beta   90.00
_cell.angle_gamma   90.00
#
_symmetry.space_group_name_H-M   'P 1'
#
loop_
_entity.id
_entity.type
_entity.pdbx_description
1 polymer ?
#
loop_
_entity_poly.entity_id
_entity_poly.type
_entity_poly.pdbx_seq_one_letter_code
_entity_poly.pdbx_strand_id
1 'polypeptide(L)'
;DDPAVALLGRETIYRDGERVGWLSSAGFGHWLGKAIGYGYIRLDGGVTPALAASGAYELDVAGVRIPATLSLAPFYDPGGLTPRA
;
A
#
# COMPACT_ATOMS: atom_id res chain seq x y z
N ASP A 1 -1.32 -8.71 5.88
CA ASP A 1 -0.53 -9.95 5.90
C ASP A 1 -1.35 -11.24 5.92
N ASP A 2 -2.68 -11.16 6.05
CA ASP A 2 -3.55 -12.33 5.86
C ASP A 2 -3.72 -12.63 4.35
N PRO A 3 -3.33 -13.82 3.85
CA PRO A 3 -3.45 -14.19 2.44
C PRO A 3 -4.91 -14.36 1.97
N ALA A 4 -5.88 -14.46 2.90
CA ALA A 4 -7.30 -14.49 2.55
C ALA A 4 -7.84 -13.10 2.16
N VAL A 5 -7.14 -12.02 2.50
CA VAL A 5 -7.53 -10.66 2.11
C VAL A 5 -7.28 -10.46 0.61
N ALA A 6 -8.35 -10.27 -0.14
CA ALA A 6 -8.30 -9.94 -1.56
C ALA A 6 -8.37 -8.42 -1.75
N LEU A 7 -7.35 -7.85 -2.39
CA LEU A 7 -7.38 -6.46 -2.85
C LEU A 7 -7.68 -6.44 -4.35
N LEU A 8 -8.66 -5.64 -4.74
CA LEU A 8 -9.21 -5.53 -6.10
C LEU A 8 -8.97 -4.14 -6.72
N GLY A 9 -8.58 -3.15 -5.91
CA GLY A 9 -8.40 -1.77 -6.30
C GLY A 9 -9.54 -0.88 -5.78
N ARG A 10 -9.22 0.41 -5.58
CA ARG A 10 -10.09 1.44 -4.97
C ARG A 10 -10.39 1.26 -3.49
N GLU A 11 -9.71 0.35 -2.79
CA GLU A 11 -9.75 0.31 -1.34
C GLU A 11 -9.31 1.67 -0.78
N THR A 12 -10.03 2.14 0.23
CA THR A 12 -9.73 3.45 0.81
C THR A 12 -8.52 3.33 1.72
N ILE A 13 -7.56 4.23 1.57
CA ILE A 13 -6.36 4.28 2.41
C ILE A 13 -6.66 5.20 3.59
N TYR A 14 -6.43 4.67 4.79
CA TYR A 14 -6.45 5.41 6.04
C TYR A 14 -5.03 5.53 6.58
N ARG A 15 -4.75 6.67 7.21
CA ARG A 15 -3.53 6.93 7.98
C ARG A 15 -3.92 7.52 9.32
N ASP A 16 -3.48 6.89 10.41
CA ASP A 16 -3.79 7.33 11.78
C ASP A 16 -5.31 7.57 12.01
N GLY A 17 -6.15 6.73 11.41
CA GLY A 17 -7.62 6.82 11.49
C GLY A 17 -8.28 7.78 10.50
N GLU A 18 -7.51 8.61 9.78
CA GLU A 18 -8.04 9.56 8.80
C GLU A 18 -7.95 9.04 7.37
N ARG A 19 -8.96 9.32 6.54
CA ARG A 19 -8.95 8.96 5.13
C ARG A 19 -7.98 9.85 4.37
N VAL A 20 -6.94 9.26 3.80
CA VAL A 20 -5.88 9.99 3.08
C VAL A 20 -5.78 9.64 1.60
N GLY A 21 -6.48 8.62 1.11
CA GLY A 21 -6.36 8.23 -0.30
C GLY A 21 -7.14 6.99 -0.69
N TRP A 22 -6.76 6.41 -1.83
CA TRP A 22 -7.29 5.14 -2.33
C TRP A 22 -6.25 4.41 -3.18
N LEU A 23 -6.38 3.08 -3.26
CA LEU A 23 -5.61 2.27 -4.19
C LEU A 23 -6.04 2.56 -5.64
N SER A 24 -5.08 2.78 -6.52
CA SER A 24 -5.29 2.84 -7.97
C SER A 24 -5.32 1.45 -8.60
N SER A 25 -4.52 0.53 -8.06
CA SER A 25 -4.42 -0.86 -8.52
C SER A 25 -4.07 -1.76 -7.34
N ALA A 26 -4.49 -3.02 -7.42
CA ALA A 26 -4.18 -4.00 -6.41
C ALA A 26 -4.20 -5.43 -6.99
N GLY A 27 -3.67 -6.38 -6.23
CA GLY A 27 -3.69 -7.79 -6.60
C GLY A 27 -2.86 -8.64 -5.65
N PHE A 28 -2.61 -9.89 -6.04
CA PHE A 28 -1.78 -10.81 -5.26
C PHE A 28 -0.36 -10.89 -5.81
N GLY A 29 0.63 -10.51 -5.00
CA GLY A 29 2.03 -10.67 -5.31
C GLY A 29 2.46 -12.10 -5.04
N HIS A 30 2.39 -12.98 -6.03
CA HIS A 30 2.72 -14.41 -5.87
C HIS A 30 4.14 -14.67 -5.34
N TRP A 31 5.12 -13.87 -5.75
CA TRP A 31 6.48 -13.96 -5.21
C TRP A 31 6.55 -13.63 -3.71
N LEU A 32 5.70 -12.71 -3.26
CA LEU A 32 5.65 -12.24 -1.88
C LEU A 32 4.70 -13.10 -1.02
N GLY A 33 3.79 -13.85 -1.64
CA GLY A 33 2.72 -14.57 -0.97
C GLY A 33 1.70 -13.66 -0.27
N LYS A 34 1.53 -12.42 -0.77
CA LYS A 34 0.76 -11.37 -0.10
C LYS A 34 -0.09 -10.56 -1.07
N ALA A 35 -1.23 -10.06 -0.59
CA ALA A 35 -1.95 -9.01 -1.29
C ALA A 35 -1.14 -7.70 -1.25
N ILE A 36 -1.09 -7.03 -2.40
CA ILE A 36 -0.37 -5.77 -2.60
C ILE A 36 -1.28 -4.75 -3.28
N GLY A 37 -1.07 -3.48 -2.95
CA GLY A 37 -1.80 -2.35 -3.52
C GLY A 37 -0.84 -1.23 -3.88
N TYR A 38 -1.16 -0.49 -4.93
CA TYR A 38 -0.52 0.77 -5.28
C TYR A 38 -1.57 1.87 -5.29
N GLY A 39 -1.25 3.02 -4.74
CA GLY A 39 -2.22 4.11 -4.58
C GLY A 39 -1.57 5.44 -4.25
N TYR A 40 -2.41 6.45 -4.18
CA TYR A 40 -1.99 7.82 -3.90
C TYR A 40 -2.56 8.27 -2.57
N ILE A 41 -1.72 8.92 -1.76
CA ILE A 41 -2.13 9.59 -0.53
C ILE A 41 -2.03 11.11 -0.70
N ARG A 42 -2.88 11.83 0.01
CA ARG A 42 -2.88 13.29 0.11
C ARG A 42 -2.91 13.65 1.59
N LEU A 43 -2.00 14.52 1.99
CA LEU A 43 -1.91 15.08 3.34
C LEU A 43 -1.92 16.60 3.21
N ASP A 44 -2.52 17.28 4.18
CA ASP A 44 -2.49 18.74 4.23
C ASP A 44 -1.05 19.25 4.34
N GLY A 45 -0.70 20.23 3.54
CA GLY A 45 0.67 20.75 3.46
C GLY A 45 1.62 19.95 2.57
N GLY A 46 1.15 18.87 1.93
CA GLY A 46 1.92 18.05 1.01
C GLY A 46 2.54 16.81 1.63
N VAL A 47 3.12 15.95 0.79
CA VAL A 47 3.64 14.63 1.21
C VAL A 47 5.15 14.58 0.96
N THR A 48 5.91 14.30 2.01
CA THR A 48 7.34 13.94 1.92
C THR A 48 7.53 12.46 2.22
N PRO A 49 8.61 11.81 1.76
CA PRO A 49 8.89 10.40 2.09
C PRO A 49 8.93 10.12 3.59
N ALA A 50 9.54 11.02 4.37
CA ALA A 50 9.62 10.89 5.82
C ALA A 50 8.24 10.99 6.49
N LEU A 51 7.39 11.92 6.03
CA LEU A 51 6.03 12.07 6.53
C LEU A 51 5.15 10.87 6.15
N ALA A 52 5.33 10.35 4.94
CA ALA A 52 4.63 9.15 4.50
C ALA A 52 5.01 7.95 5.39
N ALA A 53 6.29 7.78 5.71
CA ALA A 53 6.79 6.64 6.49
C ALA A 53 6.46 6.68 8.00
N SER A 54 6.02 7.82 8.55
CA SER A 54 5.81 7.97 10.00
C SER A 54 4.43 7.55 10.52
N GLY A 55 3.46 7.34 9.64
CA GLY A 55 2.08 7.02 10.02
C GLY A 55 1.76 5.53 10.01
N ALA A 56 0.73 5.14 10.76
CA ALA A 56 0.14 3.80 10.65
C ALA A 56 -0.92 3.80 9.55
N TYR A 57 -0.88 2.80 8.67
CA TYR A 57 -1.80 2.71 7.54
C TYR A 57 -2.77 1.54 7.66
N GLU A 58 -3.97 1.76 7.16
CA GLU A 58 -5.01 0.75 7.04
C GLU A 58 -5.70 0.87 5.69
N LEU A 59 -6.25 -0.24 5.21
CA LEU A 59 -7.10 -0.29 4.03
C LEU A 59 -8.53 -0.61 4.45
N ASP A 60 -9.50 0.09 3.86
CA ASP A 60 -10.89 -0.35 3.86
C ASP A 60 -11.08 -1.44 2.81
N VAL A 61 -11.23 -2.68 3.27
CA VAL A 61 -11.52 -3.83 2.42
C VAL A 61 -12.93 -4.32 2.76
N ALA A 62 -13.88 -4.04 1.87
CA ALA A 62 -15.29 -4.41 2.04
C ALA A 62 -15.89 -3.98 3.39
N GLY A 63 -15.54 -2.78 3.89
CA GLY A 63 -16.05 -2.24 5.15
C GLY A 63 -15.25 -2.65 6.40
N VAL A 64 -14.16 -3.42 6.24
CA VAL A 64 -13.27 -3.82 7.34
C VAL A 64 -11.94 -3.09 7.22
N ARG A 65 -11.45 -2.53 8.33
CA ARG A 65 -10.11 -1.93 8.43
C ARG A 65 -9.06 -3.03 8.56
N ILE A 66 -8.19 -3.13 7.57
CA ILE A 66 -7.07 -4.09 7.56
C ILE A 66 -5.75 -3.30 7.66
N PRO A 67 -4.88 -3.59 8.64
CA PRO A 67 -3.57 -2.97 8.73
C PRO A 67 -2.73 -3.21 7.47
N ALA A 68 -2.04 -2.16 7.01
CA ALA A 68 -1.20 -2.18 5.82
C ALA A 68 0.16 -1.54 6.09
N THR A 69 1.19 -2.11 5.48
CA THR A 69 2.56 -1.59 5.57
C THR A 69 2.88 -0.78 4.32
N LEU A 70 3.28 0.47 4.51
CA LEU A 70 3.76 1.32 3.42
C LEU A 70 5.11 0.82 2.91
N SER A 71 5.29 0.77 1.59
CA SER A 71 6.60 0.66 0.94
C SER A 71 6.76 1.77 -0.09
N LEU A 72 7.90 2.46 -0.04
CA LEU A 72 8.30 3.43 -1.08
C LEU A 72 9.25 2.81 -2.12
N ALA A 73 9.72 1.59 -1.87
CA ALA A 73 10.58 0.84 -2.77
C ALA A 73 9.78 -0.29 -3.45
N PRO A 74 10.21 -0.74 -4.65
CA PRO A 74 9.69 -1.97 -5.24
C PRO A 74 9.85 -3.15 -4.29
N PHE A 75 8.85 -4.02 -4.22
CA PHE A 75 8.91 -5.24 -3.39
C PHE A 75 9.84 -6.32 -3.97
N TYR A 76 10.17 -6.24 -5.25
CA TYR A 76 11.08 -7.15 -5.93
C TYR A 76 12.25 -6.35 -6.52
N ASP A 77 13.47 -6.84 -6.31
CA ASP A 77 14.72 -6.24 -6.78
C ASP A 77 14.81 -4.71 -6.57
N PRO A 78 14.75 -4.22 -5.32
CA PRO A 78 14.76 -2.78 -5.05
C PRO A 78 16.05 -2.09 -5.48
N GLY A 79 17.15 -2.83 -5.64
CA GLY A 79 18.43 -2.33 -6.14
C GLY A 79 18.55 -2.32 -7.66
N GLY A 80 17.58 -2.90 -8.39
CA GLY A 80 17.64 -3.02 -9.85
C GLY A 80 18.85 -3.83 -10.34
N LEU A 81 19.35 -4.76 -9.53
CA LEU A 81 20.56 -5.52 -9.81
C LEU A 81 20.29 -6.75 -10.68
N THR A 82 19.01 -7.08 -10.93
CA THR A 82 18.58 -8.17 -11.80
C THR A 82 18.20 -7.61 -13.17
N PRO A 83 19.17 -7.46 -14.11
CA PRO A 83 18.83 -7.06 -15.47
C PRO A 83 17.91 -8.11 -16.09
N ARG A 84 16.75 -7.68 -16.57
CA ARG A 84 15.91 -8.48 -17.46
C ARG A 84 16.11 -7.96 -18.88
N ALA A 85 16.61 -8.84 -19.75
CA ALA A 85 16.76 -8.61 -21.18
C ALA A 85 15.41 -8.61 -21.90
#